data_AF-A0A7S3TK48-F1
#
_entry.id   AF-A0A7S3TK48-F1
#
_cell.length_a   1.000
_cell.length_b   1.000
_cell.length_c   1.000
_cell.angle_alpha   90.00
_cell.angle_beta   90.00
_cell.angle_gamma   90.00
#
_symmetry.space_group_name_H-M   'P 1'
#
loop_
_entity.id
_entity.type
_entity.pdbx_description
1 polymer ?
#
loop_
_entity_poly.entity_id
_entity_poly.type
_entity_poly.pdbx_seq_one_letter_code
_entity_poly.pdbx_strand_id
1 'polypeptide(L)'
;QKGGVGLRTLKVIFRRMDFNGNRKLDTSEFEQALAAFGIFPKKVELQALMRHYDVDGDGNISYEEFIRGLRDELTARRKTMVNKAFAMMDRDGSGVINIQDIGQIYDVSMNPEFLEGRKSR
;
A
#
# COMPACT_ATOMS: atom_id res chain seq x y z
N GLN A 1 10.76 16.58 -9.88
CA GLN A 1 10.49 15.19 -9.48
C GLN A 1 9.66 15.23 -8.20
N LYS A 2 8.34 15.00 -8.27
CA LYS A 2 7.54 14.83 -7.05
C LYS A 2 7.57 13.35 -6.69
N GLY A 3 8.45 12.99 -5.77
CA GLY A 3 8.40 11.66 -5.14
C GLY A 3 7.10 11.58 -4.36
N GLY A 4 6.14 10.79 -4.85
CA GLY A 4 4.90 10.54 -4.15
C GLY A 4 5.18 10.15 -2.70
N VAL A 5 4.34 10.64 -1.80
CA VAL A 5 4.39 10.37 -0.35
C VAL A 5 4.64 8.87 -0.14
N GLY A 6 5.74 8.52 0.53
CA GLY A 6 6.13 7.12 0.71
C GLY A 6 5.04 6.33 1.46
N LEU A 7 4.87 5.04 1.13
CA LEU A 7 3.85 4.17 1.74
C LEU A 7 3.87 4.17 3.28
N ARG A 8 5.06 4.32 3.87
CA ARG A 8 5.23 4.46 5.33
C ARG A 8 4.57 5.73 5.86
N THR A 9 4.71 6.84 5.15
CA THR A 9 4.10 8.13 5.53
C THR A 9 2.59 8.06 5.40
N LEU A 10 2.05 7.42 4.37
CA LEU A 10 0.61 7.23 4.21
C LEU A 10 0.00 6.39 5.34
N LYS A 11 0.69 5.33 5.78
CA LYS A 11 0.27 4.53 6.95
C LYS A 11 0.28 5.32 8.27
N VAL A 12 1.19 6.29 8.40
CA VAL A 12 1.23 7.17 9.58
C VAL A 12 0.10 8.19 9.52
N ILE A 13 -0.17 8.77 8.35
CA ILE A 13 -1.28 9.71 8.16
C ILE A 13 -2.60 9.01 8.44
N PHE A 14 -2.86 7.86 7.83
CA PHE A 14 -4.10 7.12 8.03
C PHE A 14 -4.36 6.81 9.51
N ARG A 15 -3.34 6.33 10.23
CA ARG A 15 -3.45 6.06 11.68
C ARG A 15 -3.69 7.31 12.54
N ARG A 16 -3.38 8.51 12.06
CA ARG A 16 -3.71 9.76 12.74
C ARG A 16 -5.14 10.22 12.48
N MET A 17 -5.74 9.72 11.40
CA MET A 17 -7.12 10.02 11.00
C MET A 17 -8.12 9.04 11.63
N ASP A 18 -7.70 7.79 11.84
CA ASP A 18 -8.47 6.74 12.52
C ASP A 18 -8.44 6.96 14.05
N PHE A 19 -9.45 7.67 14.56
CA PHE A 19 -9.50 8.08 15.97
C PHE A 19 -9.98 6.96 16.87
N ASN A 20 -10.89 6.11 16.39
CA ASN A 20 -11.44 4.99 17.14
C ASN A 20 -10.57 3.71 17.05
N GLY A 21 -9.59 3.67 16.14
CA GLY A 21 -8.65 2.56 15.98
C GLY A 21 -9.23 1.33 15.28
N ASN A 22 -10.38 1.46 14.60
CA ASN A 22 -11.07 0.36 13.92
C ASN A 22 -10.42 0.01 12.56
N ARG A 23 -9.37 0.74 12.16
CA ARG A 23 -8.61 0.58 10.90
C ARG A 23 -9.39 0.97 9.64
N LYS A 24 -10.47 1.73 9.79
CA LYS A 24 -11.25 2.34 8.73
C LYS A 24 -11.46 3.81 9.09
N LEU A 25 -11.92 4.60 8.13
CA LEU A 25 -12.33 5.99 8.38
C LEU A 25 -13.81 6.10 8.08
N ASP A 26 -14.60 6.37 9.11
CA ASP A 26 -15.98 6.78 8.89
C ASP A 26 -16.05 8.23 8.37
N THR A 27 -17.25 8.68 7.99
CA THR A 27 -17.46 10.03 7.44
C THR A 27 -17.01 11.14 8.40
N SER A 28 -17.18 10.95 9.72
CA SER A 28 -16.83 11.93 10.75
C SER A 28 -15.32 11.98 10.95
N GLU A 29 -14.67 10.82 11.03
CA GLU A 29 -13.21 10.72 11.14
C GLU A 29 -12.52 11.33 9.91
N PHE A 30 -13.07 11.07 8.72
CA PHE A 30 -12.58 11.65 7.48
C PHE A 30 -12.78 13.18 7.43
N GLU A 31 -13.93 13.70 7.86
CA GLU A 31 -14.20 15.14 7.95
C GLU A 31 -13.25 15.83 8.95
N GLN A 32 -13.08 15.26 10.14
CA GLN A 32 -12.15 15.78 11.16
C GLN A 32 -10.71 15.79 10.66
N ALA A 33 -10.31 14.75 9.95
CA ALA A 33 -9.00 14.69 9.34
C ALA A 33 -8.80 15.79 8.29
N LEU A 34 -9.77 16.01 7.39
CA LEU A 34 -9.72 17.10 6.41
C LEU A 34 -9.62 18.46 7.10
N ALA A 35 -10.38 18.68 8.17
CA ALA A 35 -10.31 19.90 8.97
C ALA A 35 -8.92 20.10 9.60
N ALA A 36 -8.26 19.04 10.06
CA ALA A 36 -6.89 19.11 10.57
C ALA A 36 -5.85 19.53 9.51
N PHE A 37 -6.15 19.31 8.23
CA PHE A 37 -5.37 19.82 7.09
C PHE A 37 -5.84 21.19 6.59
N GLY A 38 -6.79 21.84 7.27
CA GLY A 38 -7.35 23.14 6.90
C GLY A 38 -8.36 23.08 5.76
N ILE A 39 -8.92 21.90 5.46
CA ILE A 39 -9.90 21.68 4.40
C ILE A 39 -11.28 21.50 5.05
N PHE A 40 -12.24 22.35 4.66
CA PHE A 40 -13.59 22.33 5.21
C PHE A 40 -14.60 22.10 4.07
N PRO A 41 -14.81 20.84 3.66
CA PRO A 41 -15.72 20.53 2.57
C PRO A 41 -17.17 20.79 2.98
N LYS A 42 -18.01 21.19 2.02
CA LYS A 42 -19.47 21.15 2.23
C LYS A 42 -19.92 19.69 2.34
N LYS A 43 -21.06 19.45 2.99
CA LYS A 43 -21.64 18.11 3.13
C LYS A 43 -21.76 17.35 1.79
N VAL A 44 -22.12 18.05 0.71
CA VAL A 44 -22.22 17.43 -0.63
C VAL A 44 -20.84 17.01 -1.17
N GLU A 45 -19.81 17.80 -0.92
CA GLU A 45 -18.43 17.53 -1.34
C GLU A 45 -17.84 16.39 -0.51
N LEU A 46 -18.06 16.38 0.81
CA LEU A 46 -17.66 15.28 1.69
C LEU A 46 -18.30 13.96 1.25
N GLN A 47 -19.59 13.96 0.93
CA GLN A 47 -20.29 12.78 0.43
C GLN A 47 -19.78 12.33 -0.94
N ALA A 48 -19.38 13.26 -1.81
CA ALA A 48 -18.76 12.92 -3.08
C ALA A 48 -17.36 12.31 -2.88
N LEU A 49 -16.57 12.82 -1.93
CA LEU A 49 -15.27 12.27 -1.56
C LEU A 49 -15.42 10.87 -0.96
N MET A 50 -16.35 10.66 -0.02
CA MET A 50 -16.64 9.34 0.54
C MET A 50 -16.94 8.34 -0.59
N ARG A 51 -17.88 8.66 -1.49
CA ARG A 51 -18.21 7.81 -2.64
C ARG A 51 -17.06 7.56 -3.61
N HIS A 52 -16.06 8.45 -3.65
CA HIS A 52 -14.90 8.27 -4.51
C HIS A 52 -13.91 7.26 -3.93
N TYR A 53 -13.76 7.25 -2.60
CA TYR A 53 -12.83 6.38 -1.90
C TYR A 53 -13.45 5.04 -1.49
N ASP A 54 -14.69 5.05 -1.02
CA ASP A 54 -15.48 3.87 -0.62
C ASP A 54 -15.93 3.09 -1.87
N VAL A 55 -15.11 2.13 -2.29
CA VAL A 55 -15.29 1.34 -3.52
C VAL A 55 -16.21 0.16 -3.25
N ASP A 56 -16.16 -0.42 -2.05
CA ASP A 56 -17.00 -1.55 -1.67
C ASP A 56 -18.39 -1.15 -1.15
N GLY A 57 -18.59 0.13 -0.81
CA GLY A 57 -19.88 0.70 -0.41
C GLY A 57 -20.24 0.42 1.04
N ASP A 58 -19.27 0.07 1.90
CA ASP A 58 -19.52 -0.24 3.31
C ASP A 58 -19.75 1.01 4.19
N GLY A 59 -19.63 2.20 3.60
CA GLY A 59 -19.81 3.49 4.26
C GLY A 59 -18.56 4.01 4.98
N ASN A 60 -17.43 3.30 4.89
CA ASN A 60 -16.15 3.67 5.46
C ASN A 60 -15.07 3.65 4.37
N ILE A 61 -13.92 4.26 4.67
CA ILE A 61 -12.73 4.17 3.82
C ILE A 61 -11.73 3.25 4.50
N SER A 62 -11.52 2.07 3.94
CA SER A 62 -10.45 1.17 4.37
C SER A 62 -9.07 1.73 4.04
N TYR A 63 -8.03 1.18 4.67
CA TYR A 63 -6.66 1.57 4.38
C TYR A 63 -6.29 1.30 2.90
N GLU A 64 -6.74 0.18 2.36
CA GLU A 64 -6.51 -0.21 0.97
C GLU A 64 -7.13 0.80 0.00
N GLU A 65 -8.38 1.21 0.25
CA GLU A 65 -9.10 2.22 -0.52
C GLU A 65 -8.45 3.60 -0.44
N PHE A 66 -8.04 4.02 0.76
CA PHE A 66 -7.33 5.27 0.97
C PHE A 66 -6.03 5.34 0.15
N ILE A 67 -5.23 4.27 0.17
CA ILE A 67 -4.00 4.19 -0.61
C ILE A 67 -4.30 4.16 -2.11
N ARG A 68 -5.37 3.48 -2.53
CA ARG A 68 -5.77 3.42 -3.93
C ARG A 68 -6.19 4.79 -4.45
N GLY A 69 -7.00 5.54 -3.70
CA GLY A 69 -7.44 6.88 -4.07
C GLY A 69 -6.32 7.93 -4.07
N LEU A 70 -5.28 7.75 -3.23
CA LEU A 70 -4.11 8.65 -3.20
C LEU A 70 -2.98 8.27 -4.15
N ARG A 71 -3.00 7.05 -4.71
CA ARG A 71 -1.96 6.62 -5.65
C ARG A 71 -2.27 7.19 -7.04
N ASP A 72 -1.42 8.10 -7.48
CA ASP A 72 -1.28 8.38 -8.91
C ASP A 72 -0.88 7.11 -9.67
N GLU A 73 -1.31 7.00 -10.92
CA GLU A 73 -0.81 5.95 -11.80
C GLU A 73 0.71 5.96 -11.84
N LEU A 74 1.31 4.77 -11.77
CA LEU A 74 2.75 4.63 -11.95
C LEU A 74 3.14 5.22 -13.32
N THR A 75 4.05 6.18 -13.31
CA THR A 75 4.68 6.67 -14.56
C THR A 75 5.21 5.49 -15.38
N ALA A 76 5.22 5.60 -16.71
CA ALA A 76 5.69 4.53 -17.60
C ALA A 76 7.06 3.96 -17.18
N ARG A 77 8.02 4.84 -16.85
CA ARG A 77 9.35 4.44 -16.34
C ARG A 77 9.27 3.58 -15.07
N ARG A 78 8.41 3.93 -14.11
CA ARG A 78 8.22 3.16 -12.87
C ARG A 78 7.49 1.84 -13.14
N LYS A 79 6.47 1.83 -14.01
CA LYS A 79 5.81 0.58 -14.48
C LYS A 79 6.84 -0.36 -15.09
N THR A 80 7.72 0.12 -15.97
CA THR A 80 8.78 -0.71 -16.56
C THR A 80 9.73 -1.28 -15.51
N MET A 81 10.16 -0.49 -14.51
CA MET A 81 11.01 -1.02 -13.44
C MET A 81 10.30 -2.04 -12.55
N VAL A 82 9.04 -1.79 -12.19
CA VAL A 82 8.23 -2.72 -11.40
C VAL A 82 8.00 -4.01 -12.18
N ASN A 83 7.61 -3.94 -13.45
CA ASN A 83 7.41 -5.12 -14.30
C ASN A 83 8.70 -5.90 -14.50
N LYS A 84 9.85 -5.23 -14.65
CA LYS A 84 11.15 -5.89 -14.75
C LYS A 84 11.53 -6.60 -13.44
N ALA A 85 11.32 -5.96 -12.29
CA ALA A 85 11.55 -6.58 -10.99
C ALA A 85 10.60 -7.76 -10.75
N PHE A 86 9.33 -7.61 -11.14
CA PHE A 86 8.32 -8.64 -11.05
C PHE A 86 8.68 -9.85 -11.92
N ALA A 87 9.02 -9.65 -13.18
CA ALA A 87 9.48 -10.72 -14.08
C ALA A 87 10.80 -11.39 -13.64
N MET A 88 11.60 -10.71 -12.82
CA MET A 88 12.80 -11.32 -12.22
C MET A 88 12.46 -12.22 -11.02
N MET A 89 11.33 -11.94 -10.36
CA MET A 89 10.87 -12.64 -9.17
C MET A 89 9.89 -13.77 -9.49
N ASP A 90 8.90 -13.52 -10.36
CA ASP A 90 7.92 -14.49 -10.86
C ASP A 90 8.58 -15.42 -11.88
N ARG A 91 9.16 -16.52 -11.38
CA ARG A 91 10.01 -17.42 -12.17
C ARG A 91 9.22 -18.42 -12.98
N ASP A 92 8.07 -18.81 -12.46
CA ASP A 92 7.15 -19.70 -13.15
C ASP A 92 6.25 -18.94 -14.16
N GLY A 93 6.26 -17.61 -14.14
CA GLY A 93 5.50 -16.77 -15.05
C GLY A 93 4.00 -16.79 -14.74
N SER A 94 3.62 -17.15 -13.52
CA SER A 94 2.25 -17.27 -13.07
C SER A 94 1.53 -15.93 -12.92
N GLY A 95 2.28 -14.82 -12.94
CA GLY A 95 1.74 -13.48 -12.72
C GLY A 95 1.52 -13.15 -11.24
N VAL A 96 1.98 -14.01 -10.33
CA VAL A 96 1.95 -13.80 -8.87
C VAL A 96 3.30 -14.21 -8.28
N ILE A 97 3.84 -13.46 -7.32
CA ILE A 97 5.06 -13.87 -6.60
C ILE A 97 4.65 -14.66 -5.37
N ASN A 98 5.00 -15.94 -5.32
CA ASN A 98 4.69 -16.85 -4.23
C ASN A 98 5.95 -17.31 -3.47
N ILE A 99 5.79 -18.19 -2.48
CA ILE A 99 6.93 -18.66 -1.68
C ILE A 99 7.86 -19.58 -2.47
N GLN A 100 7.34 -20.27 -3.49
CA GLN A 100 8.12 -21.09 -4.41
C GLN A 100 9.04 -20.23 -5.27
N ASP A 101 8.55 -19.08 -5.76
CA ASP A 101 9.35 -18.08 -6.46
C ASP A 101 10.48 -17.53 -5.60
N ILE A 102 10.19 -17.20 -4.34
CA ILE A 102 11.18 -16.71 -3.38
C ILE A 102 12.21 -17.80 -3.06
N GLY A 103 11.78 -19.05 -2.94
CA GLY A 103 12.65 -20.21 -2.68
C GLY A 103 13.67 -20.48 -3.79
N GLN A 104 13.38 -20.08 -5.03
CA GLN A 104 14.36 -20.17 -6.14
C GLN A 104 15.37 -19.02 -6.16
N ILE A 105 15.07 -17.90 -5.50
CA ILE A 105 15.95 -16.73 -5.40
C ILE A 105 16.84 -16.84 -4.14
N TYR A 106 16.36 -17.53 -3.12
CA TYR A 106 17.05 -17.69 -1.84
C TYR A 106 17.88 -18.98 -1.82
N ASP A 107 19.05 -18.96 -2.46
CA ASP A 107 20.02 -20.04 -2.35
C ASP A 107 20.76 -19.96 -1.00
N VAL A 108 20.36 -20.84 -0.09
CA VAL A 108 20.93 -20.95 1.27
C VAL A 108 22.42 -21.34 1.23
N SER A 109 22.92 -21.88 0.10
CA SER A 109 24.33 -22.23 -0.05
C SER A 109 25.28 -21.02 -0.06
N MET A 110 24.74 -19.80 -0.29
CA MET A 110 25.50 -18.55 -0.25
C MET A 110 25.45 -17.84 1.12
N ASN A 111 24.76 -18.43 2.11
CA ASN A 111 24.69 -17.88 3.46
C ASN A 111 25.96 -18.23 4.26
N PRO A 112 26.70 -17.25 4.83
CA PRO A 112 27.91 -17.50 5.62
C PRO A 112 27.71 -18.51 6.75
N GLU A 113 26.55 -18.53 7.42
CA GLU A 113 26.28 -19.49 8.51
C GLU A 113 26.09 -20.93 8.02
N PHE A 114 25.70 -21.12 6.76
CA PHE A 114 25.56 -22.43 6.10
C PHE A 114 26.91 -22.94 5.61
N LEU A 115 27.74 -22.05 5.05
CA LEU A 115 29.14 -22.34 4.68
C LEU A 115 30.00 -22.69 5.91
N GLU A 116 29.71 -22.07 7.06
CA GLU A 116 30.37 -22.34 8.34
C GLU A 116 29.81 -23.58 9.08
N GLY A 117 28.87 -24.32 8.49
CA GLY A 117 28.36 -25.58 9.04
C GLY A 117 27.54 -25.45 10.32
N ARG A 118 27.06 -24.23 10.66
CA ARG A 118 26.27 -23.99 11.88
C ARG A 118 24.78 -24.29 11.72
N LYS A 119 24.29 -24.50 10.50
CA LYS A 119 22.91 -24.95 10.22
C LYS A 119 22.90 -25.99 9.11
N SER A 120 22.26 -27.14 9.36
CA SER A 120 21.99 -28.13 8.31
C SER A 120 20.72 -27.76 7.54
N ARG A 121 20.62 -28.31 6.32
CA ARG A 121 19.52 -28.14 5.36
C ARG A 121 18.13 -28.16 5.97
#